data_AF-A0A0B7ITD0-F1
#
_entry.id   AF-A0A0B7ITD0-F1
#
_cell.length_a   1.000
_cell.length_b   1.000
_cell.length_c   1.000
_cell.angle_alpha   90.00
_cell.angle_beta   90.00
_cell.angle_gamma   90.00
#
_symmetry.space_group_name_H-M   'P 1'
#
loop_
_entity.id
_entity.type
_entity.pdbx_description
1 polymer ?
#
loop_
_entity_poly.entity_id
_entity_poly.type
_entity_poly.pdbx_seq_one_letter_code
_entity_poly.pdbx_strand_id
1 'polypeptide(L)'
;MEKRFSQHIQKFLQADEVILLAISGGLDSIVLFHLLHKLDFEVVLAHCNFQLRGAESDADAKFVQNLAQSKGIRCFVKTFDTHKYAESNGLNTQLAARKLRYDWFEQLRQDQDCQYIVTAHHADDDLETFLINLSRGTGIKGLLGIPEKNGNIIRPLLVFSRDEILQYANKHQLKWREDSSNATDNYLRNRIRHHVLPKLKELHPQFLENFKNTQDFMNQSVIFWKNK
;
A
#
# COMPACT_ATOMS: atom_id res chain seq x y z
N MET A 1 2.66 -10.92 -14.40
CA MET A 1 3.00 -9.90 -13.39
C MET A 1 4.46 -9.41 -13.52
N GLU A 2 5.47 -10.27 -13.35
CA GLU A 2 6.90 -9.85 -13.27
C GLU A 2 7.37 -8.92 -14.40
N LYS A 3 7.18 -9.32 -15.67
CA LYS A 3 7.58 -8.49 -16.83
C LYS A 3 6.91 -7.11 -16.81
N ARG A 4 5.61 -7.05 -16.49
CA ARG A 4 4.85 -5.80 -16.39
C ARG A 4 5.35 -4.94 -15.23
N PHE A 5 5.68 -5.56 -14.10
CA PHE A 5 6.23 -4.86 -12.94
C PHE A 5 7.62 -4.28 -13.23
N SER A 6 8.51 -5.06 -13.84
CA SER A 6 9.86 -4.62 -14.23
C SER A 6 9.83 -3.41 -15.17
N GLN A 7 8.94 -3.39 -16.16
CA GLN A 7 8.77 -2.24 -17.05
C GLN A 7 8.13 -1.04 -16.34
N HIS A 8 7.21 -1.29 -15.42
CA HIS A 8 6.48 -0.25 -14.71
C HIS A 8 7.35 0.46 -13.66
N ILE A 9 8.15 -0.29 -12.89
CA ILE A 9 8.95 0.23 -11.78
C ILE A 9 10.05 1.18 -12.26
N GLN A 10 10.60 0.96 -13.47
CA GLN A 10 11.62 1.81 -14.11
C GLN A 10 11.14 3.25 -14.36
N LYS A 11 9.83 3.51 -14.35
CA LYS A 11 9.28 4.87 -14.45
C LYS A 11 9.53 5.69 -13.19
N PHE A 12 9.79 5.03 -12.07
CA PHE A 12 9.86 5.66 -10.75
C PHE A 12 11.21 5.50 -10.05
N LEU A 13 11.87 4.35 -10.24
CA LEU A 13 13.07 3.95 -9.51
C LEU A 13 14.20 3.62 -10.48
N GLN A 14 15.42 4.00 -10.10
CA GLN A 14 16.67 3.59 -10.74
C GLN A 14 17.31 2.43 -9.97
N ALA A 15 18.13 1.62 -10.64
CA ALA A 15 18.69 0.40 -10.07
C ALA A 15 19.67 0.63 -8.91
N ASP A 16 20.29 1.81 -8.86
CA ASP A 16 21.28 2.22 -7.84
C ASP A 16 20.65 2.94 -6.64
N GLU A 17 19.33 3.15 -6.64
CA GLU A 17 18.64 3.83 -5.55
C GLU A 17 18.33 2.86 -4.39
N VAL A 18 18.69 3.27 -3.17
CA VAL A 18 18.26 2.60 -1.94
C VAL A 18 16.82 3.00 -1.62
N ILE A 19 15.97 2.01 -1.39
CA ILE A 19 14.53 2.21 -1.24
C ILE A 19 14.07 1.80 0.17
N LEU A 20 13.26 2.64 0.82
CA LEU A 20 12.56 2.26 2.03
C LEU A 20 11.25 1.55 1.67
N LEU A 21 11.19 0.24 1.90
CA LEU A 21 9.99 -0.56 1.67
C LEU A 21 9.14 -0.65 2.94
N ALA A 22 7.93 -0.08 2.88
CA ALA A 22 6.92 -0.26 3.91
C ALA A 22 6.33 -1.67 3.85
N ILE A 23 6.56 -2.48 4.87
CA ILE A 23 6.18 -3.89 4.91
C ILE A 23 5.31 -4.20 6.13
N SER A 24 4.09 -4.69 5.89
CA SER A 24 3.17 -5.09 6.97
C SER A 24 3.29 -6.58 7.33
N GLY A 25 3.91 -7.39 6.47
CA GLY A 25 3.89 -8.84 6.56
C GLY A 25 2.68 -9.46 5.84
N GLY A 26 1.74 -8.64 5.36
CA GLY A 26 0.59 -9.07 4.58
C GLY A 26 0.90 -9.34 3.10
N LEU A 27 -0.04 -10.02 2.42
CA LEU A 27 0.05 -10.47 1.02
C LEU A 27 0.70 -9.43 0.10
N ASP A 28 0.13 -8.23 0.01
CA ASP A 28 0.54 -7.22 -0.97
C ASP A 28 1.99 -6.76 -0.72
N SER A 29 2.33 -6.57 0.56
CA SER A 29 3.68 -6.13 0.96
C SER A 29 4.74 -7.20 0.71
N ILE A 30 4.39 -8.48 0.87
CA ILE A 30 5.29 -9.60 0.59
C ILE A 30 5.50 -9.79 -0.90
N VAL A 31 4.43 -9.64 -1.71
CA VAL A 31 4.54 -9.68 -3.17
C VAL A 31 5.40 -8.53 -3.67
N LEU A 32 5.19 -7.31 -3.17
CA LEU A 32 6.03 -6.17 -3.52
C LEU A 32 7.50 -6.39 -3.15
N PHE A 33 7.77 -6.86 -1.93
CA PHE A 33 9.12 -7.22 -1.49
C PHE A 33 9.75 -8.24 -2.42
N HIS A 34 9.04 -9.32 -2.74
CA HIS A 34 9.56 -10.38 -3.59
C HIS A 34 9.86 -9.89 -5.02
N LEU A 35 8.99 -9.05 -5.58
CA LEU A 35 9.18 -8.46 -6.91
C LEU A 35 10.40 -7.53 -6.95
N LEU A 36 10.59 -6.67 -5.93
CA LEU A 36 11.74 -5.78 -5.84
C LEU A 36 13.04 -6.57 -5.65
N HIS A 37 13.03 -7.57 -4.75
CA HIS A 37 14.19 -8.42 -4.49
C HIS A 37 14.62 -9.23 -5.73
N LYS A 38 13.67 -9.71 -6.54
CA LYS A 38 13.97 -10.39 -7.82
C LYS A 38 14.59 -9.50 -8.88
N LEU A 39 14.43 -8.18 -8.75
CA LEU A 39 14.99 -7.19 -9.66
C LEU A 39 16.27 -6.56 -9.09
N ASP A 40 16.82 -7.14 -8.03
CA ASP A 40 18.07 -6.72 -7.37
C ASP A 40 18.06 -5.27 -6.87
N PHE A 41 16.88 -4.71 -6.55
CA PHE A 41 16.80 -3.41 -5.89
C PHE A 41 17.33 -3.50 -4.45
N GLU A 42 18.14 -2.52 -4.05
CA GLU A 42 18.53 -2.38 -2.65
C GLU A 42 17.35 -1.84 -1.83
N VAL A 43 16.87 -2.66 -0.88
CA VAL A 43 15.72 -2.31 -0.04
C VAL A 43 16.11 -2.28 1.44
N VAL A 44 15.54 -1.31 2.16
CA VAL A 44 15.51 -1.25 3.61
C VAL A 44 14.07 -1.46 4.06
N LEU A 45 13.83 -2.42 4.94
CA LEU A 45 12.47 -2.75 5.38
C LEU A 45 12.04 -1.89 6.57
N ALA A 46 10.82 -1.36 6.50
CA ALA A 46 10.19 -0.61 7.59
C ALA A 46 8.84 -1.22 7.98
N HIS A 47 8.72 -1.67 9.23
CA HIS A 47 7.48 -2.21 9.79
C HIS A 47 7.00 -1.41 11.00
N CYS A 48 5.71 -1.03 10.98
CA CYS A 48 5.06 -0.37 12.11
C CYS A 48 4.25 -1.37 12.91
N ASN A 49 4.61 -1.58 14.18
CA ASN A 49 3.78 -2.30 15.13
C ASN A 49 2.90 -1.30 15.90
N PHE A 50 1.63 -1.17 15.51
CA PHE A 50 0.68 -0.25 16.13
C PHE A 50 0.05 -0.76 17.44
N GLN A 51 0.37 -2.01 17.84
CA GLN A 51 -0.16 -2.70 19.03
C GLN A 51 -1.69 -2.83 19.09
N LEU A 52 -2.37 -2.72 17.95
CA LEU A 52 -3.85 -2.75 17.90
C LEU A 52 -4.44 -4.16 18.01
N ARG A 53 -3.62 -5.21 17.82
CA ARG A 53 -4.06 -6.62 17.89
C ARG A 53 -3.25 -7.45 18.90
N GLY A 54 -2.57 -6.80 19.84
CA GLY A 54 -1.72 -7.46 20.83
C GLY A 54 -0.73 -8.44 20.19
N ALA A 55 -0.78 -9.71 20.63
CA ALA A 55 0.13 -10.77 20.20
C ALA A 55 0.19 -11.00 18.67
N GLU A 56 -0.89 -10.72 17.93
CA GLU A 56 -0.83 -10.82 16.46
C GLU A 56 0.09 -9.75 15.85
N SER A 57 0.07 -8.53 16.38
CA SER A 57 0.96 -7.45 15.91
C SER A 57 2.43 -7.77 16.18
N ASP A 58 2.73 -8.39 17.33
CA ASP A 58 4.08 -8.83 17.67
C ASP A 58 4.54 -10.00 16.78
N ALA A 59 3.62 -10.92 16.44
CA ALA A 59 3.89 -12.00 15.50
C ALA A 59 4.16 -11.49 14.08
N ASP A 60 3.44 -10.46 13.62
CA ASP A 60 3.66 -9.82 12.33
C ASP A 60 5.05 -9.16 12.28
N ALA A 61 5.44 -8.44 13.33
CA ALA A 61 6.77 -7.85 13.46
C ALA A 61 7.87 -8.91 13.41
N LYS A 62 7.72 -10.00 14.18
CA LYS A 62 8.68 -11.11 14.20
C LYS A 62 8.79 -11.80 12.84
N PHE A 63 7.66 -11.97 12.14
CA PHE A 63 7.65 -12.53 10.79
C PHE A 63 8.47 -11.69 9.81
N VAL A 64 8.29 -10.36 9.82
CA VAL A 64 9.06 -9.45 8.96
C VAL A 64 10.55 -9.45 9.33
N GLN A 65 10.88 -9.44 10.62
CA GLN A 65 12.28 -9.50 11.07
C GLN A 65 12.97 -10.79 10.62
N ASN A 66 12.30 -11.94 10.75
CA ASN A 66 12.84 -13.22 10.30
C ASN A 66 13.02 -13.26 8.78
N LEU A 67 12.08 -12.70 8.02
CA LEU A 67 12.19 -12.57 6.58
C LEU A 67 13.43 -11.76 6.20
N ALA A 68 13.60 -10.59 6.83
CA ALA A 68 14.74 -9.70 6.60
C ALA A 68 16.07 -10.40 6.90
N GLN A 69 16.15 -11.06 8.06
CA GLN A 69 17.33 -11.80 8.51
C GLN A 69 17.68 -12.92 7.52
N SER A 70 16.69 -13.68 7.06
CA SER A 70 16.90 -14.77 6.09
C SER A 70 17.46 -14.30 4.74
N LYS A 71 17.31 -13.01 4.44
CA LYS A 71 17.73 -12.37 3.18
C LYS A 71 18.93 -11.44 3.35
N GLY A 72 19.45 -11.26 4.58
CA GLY A 72 20.54 -10.33 4.87
C GLY A 72 20.16 -8.86 4.67
N ILE A 73 18.89 -8.51 4.85
CA ILE A 73 18.35 -7.18 4.56
C ILE A 73 18.16 -6.38 5.86
N ARG A 74 18.50 -5.09 5.82
CA ARG A 74 18.26 -4.15 6.92
C ARG A 74 16.76 -4.04 7.20
N CYS A 75 16.36 -4.19 8.45
CA CYS A 75 14.96 -4.08 8.87
C CYS A 75 14.81 -3.26 10.15
N PHE A 76 13.95 -2.26 10.07
CA PHE A 76 13.57 -1.41 11.17
C PHE A 76 12.13 -1.70 11.56
N VAL A 77 11.92 -1.97 12.84
CA VAL A 77 10.61 -2.14 13.45
C VAL A 77 10.42 -1.05 14.47
N LYS A 78 9.30 -0.32 14.40
CA LYS A 78 8.94 0.66 15.43
C LYS A 78 7.58 0.30 16.03
N THR A 79 7.55 0.21 17.34
CA THR A 79 6.33 0.02 18.12
C THR A 79 5.76 1.37 18.51
N PHE A 80 4.44 1.54 18.36
CA PHE A 80 3.74 2.78 18.66
C PHE A 80 2.62 2.54 19.67
N ASP A 81 2.53 3.44 20.65
CA ASP A 81 1.35 3.54 21.52
C ASP A 81 0.26 4.36 20.81
N THR A 82 -0.42 3.69 19.87
CA THR A 82 -1.37 4.33 18.96
C THR A 82 -2.59 4.89 19.69
N HIS A 83 -3.07 4.19 20.72
CA HIS A 83 -4.24 4.62 21.50
C HIS A 83 -3.94 5.91 22.27
N LYS A 84 -2.81 5.95 22.99
CA LYS A 84 -2.39 7.14 23.72
C LYS A 84 -2.18 8.34 22.80
N TYR A 85 -1.58 8.12 21.61
CA TYR A 85 -1.40 9.17 20.63
C TYR A 85 -2.74 9.69 20.08
N ALA A 86 -3.67 8.78 19.78
CA ALA A 86 -5.01 9.12 19.28
C ALA A 86 -5.78 10.00 20.29
N GLU A 87 -5.79 9.59 21.57
CA GLU A 87 -6.43 10.33 22.66
C GLU A 87 -5.81 11.71 22.84
N SER A 88 -4.48 11.79 22.91
CA SER A 88 -3.76 13.05 23.15
C SER A 88 -3.93 14.08 22.02
N ASN A 89 -4.28 13.64 20.81
CA ASN A 89 -4.41 14.50 19.62
C ASN A 89 -5.86 14.63 19.12
N GLY A 90 -6.85 14.05 19.82
CA GLY A 90 -8.25 14.06 19.39
C GLY A 90 -8.48 13.40 18.02
N LEU A 91 -7.66 12.43 17.65
CA LEU A 91 -7.73 11.72 16.38
C LEU A 91 -8.42 10.36 16.56
N ASN A 92 -9.12 9.89 15.54
CA ASN A 92 -9.48 8.48 15.51
C ASN A 92 -8.22 7.62 15.29
N THR A 93 -8.28 6.36 15.74
CA THR A 93 -7.14 5.43 15.71
C THR A 93 -6.54 5.23 14.31
N GLN A 94 -7.36 5.29 13.25
CA GLN A 94 -6.86 5.12 11.87
C GLN A 94 -6.04 6.34 11.39
N LEU A 95 -6.52 7.55 11.68
CA LEU A 95 -5.80 8.78 11.36
C LEU A 95 -4.51 8.89 12.19
N ALA A 96 -4.57 8.53 13.47
CA ALA A 96 -3.40 8.43 14.34
C ALA A 96 -2.35 7.46 13.78
N ALA A 97 -2.73 6.22 13.49
CA ALA A 97 -1.84 5.22 12.91
C ALA A 97 -1.25 5.67 11.56
N ARG A 98 -2.07 6.28 10.70
CA ARG A 98 -1.62 6.81 9.41
C ARG A 98 -0.59 7.92 9.60
N LYS A 99 -0.81 8.85 10.52
CA LYS A 99 0.12 9.95 10.80
C LYS A 99 1.45 9.42 11.34
N LEU A 100 1.40 8.61 12.41
CA LEU A 100 2.57 7.97 13.01
C LEU A 100 3.41 7.20 11.99
N ARG A 101 2.74 6.47 11.09
CA ARG A 101 3.38 5.70 10.03
C ARG A 101 4.20 6.59 9.09
N TYR A 102 3.58 7.59 8.50
CA TYR A 102 4.22 8.41 7.48
C TYR A 102 5.25 9.37 8.06
N ASP A 103 5.01 9.89 9.26
CA ASP A 103 6.00 10.71 9.99
C ASP A 103 7.27 9.88 10.25
N TRP A 104 7.11 8.63 10.71
CA TRP A 104 8.27 7.75 10.93
C TRP A 104 8.93 7.27 9.63
N PHE A 105 8.16 6.96 8.59
CA PHE A 105 8.74 6.57 7.31
C PHE A 105 9.58 7.69 6.69
N GLU A 106 9.13 8.95 6.77
CA GLU A 106 9.93 10.06 6.25
C GLU A 106 11.20 10.28 7.08
N GLN A 107 11.10 10.19 8.42
CA GLN A 107 12.28 10.23 9.28
C GLN A 107 13.27 9.12 8.91
N LEU A 108 12.82 7.87 8.83
CA LEU A 108 13.66 6.71 8.55
C LEU A 108 14.25 6.76 7.14
N ARG A 109 13.48 7.30 6.17
CA ARG A 109 13.96 7.51 4.81
C ARG A 109 15.20 8.43 4.80
N GLN A 110 15.15 9.52 5.57
CA GLN A 110 16.28 10.45 5.71
C GLN A 110 17.44 9.81 6.48
N ASP A 111 17.16 9.14 7.61
CA ASP A 111 18.19 8.51 8.46
C ASP A 111 18.95 7.37 7.77
N GLN A 112 18.38 6.78 6.72
CA GLN A 112 18.95 5.65 5.98
C GLN A 112 19.30 6.00 4.54
N ASP A 113 19.32 7.29 4.19
CA ASP A 113 19.63 7.80 2.85
C ASP A 113 18.84 7.10 1.73
N CYS A 114 17.59 6.75 2.02
CA CYS A 114 16.70 6.14 1.05
C CYS A 114 16.07 7.22 0.16
N GLN A 115 15.98 6.97 -1.15
CA GLN A 115 15.40 7.98 -2.06
C GLN A 115 13.89 8.02 -1.99
N TYR A 116 13.26 6.86 -1.82
CA TYR A 116 11.82 6.74 -1.85
C TYR A 116 11.28 5.82 -0.76
N ILE A 117 10.04 6.10 -0.37
CA ILE A 117 9.18 5.21 0.43
C ILE A 117 8.28 4.47 -0.54
N VAL A 118 8.37 3.14 -0.59
CA VAL A 118 7.53 2.32 -1.46
C VAL A 118 6.48 1.59 -0.63
N THR A 119 5.22 1.65 -1.06
CA THR A 119 4.10 1.00 -0.38
C THR A 119 3.32 0.10 -1.33
N ALA A 120 2.70 -0.96 -0.80
CA ALA A 120 2.03 -1.99 -1.58
C ALA A 120 0.56 -1.71 -1.93
N HIS A 121 0.17 -0.43 -2.06
CA HIS A 121 -1.20 -0.10 -2.48
C HIS A 121 -1.45 -0.61 -3.90
N HIS A 122 -2.60 -1.24 -4.10
CA HIS A 122 -2.98 -1.87 -5.38
C HIS A 122 -4.27 -1.28 -5.97
N ALA A 123 -4.64 -1.73 -7.18
CA ALA A 123 -5.79 -1.19 -7.92
C ALA A 123 -7.12 -1.23 -7.12
N ASP A 124 -7.36 -2.32 -6.38
CA ASP A 124 -8.58 -2.41 -5.57
C ASP A 124 -8.59 -1.41 -4.39
N ASP A 125 -7.44 -1.06 -3.77
CA ASP A 125 -7.37 -0.02 -2.74
C ASP A 125 -7.72 1.36 -3.32
N ASP A 126 -7.37 1.56 -4.58
CA ASP A 126 -7.67 2.78 -5.31
C ASP A 126 -9.16 2.90 -5.60
N LEU A 127 -9.78 1.83 -6.08
CA LEU A 127 -11.23 1.76 -6.27
C LEU A 127 -11.99 1.94 -4.94
N GLU A 128 -11.52 1.37 -3.84
CA GLU A 128 -12.07 1.63 -2.50
C GLU A 128 -11.98 3.11 -2.15
N THR A 129 -10.84 3.73 -2.39
CA THR A 129 -10.61 5.15 -2.09
C THR A 129 -11.50 6.05 -2.95
N PHE A 130 -11.67 5.72 -4.23
CA PHE A 130 -12.62 6.38 -5.12
C PHE A 130 -14.05 6.30 -4.58
N LEU A 131 -14.53 5.11 -4.22
CA LEU A 131 -15.90 4.93 -3.71
C LEU A 131 -16.12 5.64 -2.38
N ILE A 132 -15.13 5.63 -1.48
CA ILE A 132 -15.18 6.38 -0.22
C ILE A 132 -15.31 7.88 -0.52
N ASN A 133 -14.48 8.42 -1.41
CA ASN A 133 -14.50 9.84 -1.73
C ASN A 133 -15.80 10.24 -2.44
N LEU A 134 -16.29 9.40 -3.36
CA LEU A 134 -17.58 9.59 -4.02
C LEU A 134 -18.72 9.64 -3.00
N SER A 135 -18.75 8.73 -2.03
CA SER A 135 -19.78 8.69 -0.99
C SER A 135 -19.80 9.92 -0.07
N ARG A 136 -18.67 10.63 0.03
CA ARG A 136 -18.53 11.84 0.86
C ARG A 136 -18.84 13.13 0.10
N GLY A 137 -19.04 13.06 -1.21
CA GLY A 137 -19.11 14.22 -2.08
C GLY A 137 -17.74 14.88 -2.26
N THR A 138 -17.17 14.74 -3.45
CA THR A 138 -15.89 15.40 -3.79
C THR A 138 -15.92 15.90 -5.23
N GLY A 139 -15.11 16.92 -5.52
CA GLY A 139 -14.77 17.28 -6.90
C GLY A 139 -13.81 16.29 -7.54
N ILE A 140 -13.50 16.51 -8.83
CA ILE A 140 -12.68 15.63 -9.67
C ILE A 140 -11.36 15.25 -9.01
N LYS A 141 -10.67 16.19 -8.33
CA LYS A 141 -9.40 15.91 -7.64
C LYS A 141 -9.50 14.78 -6.61
N GLY A 142 -10.62 14.65 -5.89
CA GLY A 142 -10.81 13.54 -4.95
C GLY A 142 -11.26 12.24 -5.62
N LEU A 143 -11.77 12.30 -6.85
CA LEU A 143 -12.10 11.12 -7.67
C LEU A 143 -10.90 10.58 -8.46
N LEU A 144 -9.76 11.27 -8.46
CA LEU A 144 -8.53 10.75 -9.06
C LEU A 144 -7.95 9.55 -8.31
N GLY A 145 -8.45 9.27 -7.09
CA GLY A 145 -8.01 8.13 -6.30
C GLY A 145 -6.64 8.33 -5.66
N ILE A 146 -5.85 7.26 -5.61
CA ILE A 146 -4.52 7.20 -5.01
C ILE A 146 -3.48 7.48 -6.10
N PRO A 147 -2.63 8.51 -5.98
CA PRO A 147 -1.59 8.77 -6.95
C PRO A 147 -0.45 7.74 -6.89
N GLU A 148 0.09 7.35 -8.04
CA GLU A 148 1.25 6.43 -8.16
C GLU A 148 2.50 6.98 -7.50
N LYS A 149 2.74 8.29 -7.63
CA LYS A 149 3.80 9.03 -6.95
C LYS A 149 3.21 10.23 -6.22
N ASN A 150 3.53 10.36 -4.93
CA ASN A 150 3.20 11.55 -4.15
C ASN A 150 4.43 11.98 -3.34
N GLY A 151 5.13 13.01 -3.81
CA GLY A 151 6.44 13.38 -3.28
C GLY A 151 7.40 12.18 -3.36
N ASN A 152 7.93 11.77 -2.21
CA ASN A 152 8.86 10.65 -2.08
C ASN A 152 8.17 9.29 -1.91
N ILE A 153 6.83 9.21 -2.01
CA ILE A 153 6.09 7.96 -1.84
C ILE A 153 5.69 7.39 -3.21
N ILE A 154 6.08 6.15 -3.48
CA ILE A 154 5.76 5.41 -4.71
C ILE A 154 4.87 4.21 -4.40
N ARG A 155 3.92 3.91 -5.31
CA ARG A 155 2.92 2.84 -5.18
C ARG A 155 2.87 1.99 -6.46
N PRO A 156 3.88 1.14 -6.69
CA PRO A 156 4.04 0.47 -7.98
C PRO A 156 3.05 -0.67 -8.21
N LEU A 157 2.29 -1.07 -7.18
CA LEU A 157 1.25 -2.08 -7.30
C LEU A 157 -0.10 -1.52 -7.76
N LEU A 158 -0.28 -0.19 -7.89
CA LEU A 158 -1.58 0.41 -8.25
C LEU A 158 -2.11 -0.05 -9.61
N VAL A 159 -1.24 -0.44 -10.54
CA VAL A 159 -1.66 -0.98 -11.84
C VAL A 159 -2.03 -2.47 -11.79
N PHE A 160 -1.89 -3.15 -10.65
CA PHE A 160 -2.18 -4.57 -10.46
C PHE A 160 -3.43 -4.78 -9.60
N SER A 161 -4.27 -5.74 -9.96
CA SER A 161 -5.39 -6.13 -9.11
C SER A 161 -4.93 -6.97 -7.93
N ARG A 162 -5.73 -7.01 -6.87
CA ARG A 162 -5.51 -7.92 -5.74
C ARG A 162 -5.49 -9.39 -6.19
N ASP A 163 -6.29 -9.73 -7.20
CA ASP A 163 -6.35 -11.09 -7.74
C ASP A 163 -5.04 -11.48 -8.46
N GLU A 164 -4.44 -10.55 -9.21
CA GLU A 164 -3.11 -10.76 -9.81
C GLU A 164 -2.02 -10.92 -8.76
N ILE A 165 -2.08 -10.13 -7.67
CA ILE A 165 -1.16 -10.22 -6.54
C ILE A 165 -1.29 -11.58 -5.84
N LEU A 166 -2.52 -12.05 -5.58
CA LEU A 166 -2.78 -13.34 -4.97
C LEU A 166 -2.30 -14.51 -5.84
N GLN A 167 -2.61 -14.47 -7.14
CA GLN A 167 -2.14 -15.48 -8.10
C GLN A 167 -0.61 -15.54 -8.14
N TYR A 168 0.05 -14.38 -8.10
CA TYR A 168 1.49 -14.31 -8.04
C TYR A 168 2.05 -14.95 -6.77
N ALA A 169 1.50 -14.59 -5.60
CA ALA A 169 1.94 -15.16 -4.33
C ALA A 169 1.79 -16.68 -4.29
N ASN A 170 0.66 -17.20 -4.77
CA ASN A 170 0.41 -18.64 -4.85
C ASN A 170 1.36 -19.34 -5.82
N LYS A 171 1.57 -18.77 -7.01
CA LYS A 171 2.50 -19.30 -8.02
C LYS A 171 3.92 -19.43 -7.48
N HIS A 172 4.36 -18.48 -6.67
CA HIS A 172 5.69 -18.45 -6.08
C HIS A 172 5.75 -19.07 -4.67
N GLN A 173 4.65 -19.64 -4.18
CA GLN A 173 4.53 -20.26 -2.86
C GLN A 173 5.02 -19.33 -1.73
N LEU A 174 4.72 -18.04 -1.85
CA LEU A 174 5.11 -17.06 -0.86
C LEU A 174 4.35 -17.32 0.43
N LYS A 175 5.00 -17.06 1.57
CA LYS A 175 4.36 -17.07 2.88
C LYS A 175 4.05 -15.63 3.26
N TRP A 176 2.85 -15.38 3.77
CA TRP A 176 2.45 -14.09 4.32
C TRP A 176 1.60 -14.29 5.58
N ARG A 177 1.40 -13.20 6.31
CA ARG A 177 0.51 -13.14 7.47
C ARG A 177 -0.84 -12.57 7.02
N GLU A 178 -1.92 -13.07 7.60
CA GLU A 178 -3.25 -12.46 7.42
C GLU A 178 -3.60 -11.63 8.65
N ASP A 179 -4.02 -10.40 8.40
CA ASP A 179 -4.48 -9.47 9.44
C ASP A 179 -5.95 -9.75 9.73
N SER A 180 -6.25 -10.28 10.91
CA SER A 180 -7.61 -10.63 11.35
C SER A 180 -8.58 -9.44 11.31
N SER A 181 -8.08 -8.20 11.50
CA SER A 181 -8.92 -7.01 11.45
C SER A 181 -9.47 -6.72 10.05
N ASN A 182 -8.79 -7.22 9.00
CA ASN A 182 -9.28 -7.12 7.62
C ASN A 182 -10.53 -7.96 7.37
N ALA A 183 -10.83 -8.96 8.21
CA ALA A 183 -12.05 -9.76 8.08
C ALA A 183 -13.31 -9.06 8.65
N THR A 184 -13.14 -7.95 9.38
CA THR A 184 -14.24 -7.26 10.06
C THR A 184 -14.83 -6.13 9.22
N ASP A 185 -16.12 -5.85 9.40
CA ASP A 185 -16.85 -4.75 8.73
C ASP A 185 -16.86 -3.43 9.52
N ASN A 186 -16.05 -3.33 10.58
CA ASN A 186 -16.04 -2.18 11.48
C ASN A 186 -15.65 -0.87 10.75
N TYR A 187 -14.94 -0.98 9.64
CA TYR A 187 -14.48 0.17 8.85
C TYR A 187 -15.23 0.28 7.52
N LEU A 188 -15.55 1.52 7.12
CA LEU A 188 -16.21 1.79 5.84
C LEU A 188 -15.45 1.17 4.65
N ARG A 189 -14.12 1.24 4.67
CA ARG A 189 -13.27 0.61 3.65
C ARG A 189 -13.49 -0.89 3.57
N ASN A 190 -13.51 -1.60 4.70
CA ASN A 190 -13.74 -3.05 4.72
C ASN A 190 -15.15 -3.39 4.23
N ARG A 191 -16.17 -2.60 4.60
CA ARG A 191 -17.53 -2.79 4.08
C ARG A 191 -17.60 -2.66 2.56
N ILE A 192 -16.92 -1.65 1.99
CA ILE A 192 -16.82 -1.49 0.53
C ILE A 192 -16.11 -2.70 -0.08
N ARG A 193 -15.01 -3.12 0.52
CA ARG A 193 -14.22 -4.28 0.05
C ARG A 193 -15.00 -5.59 0.05
N HIS A 194 -15.78 -5.86 1.09
CA HIS A 194 -16.49 -7.13 1.24
C HIS A 194 -17.85 -7.15 0.53
N HIS A 195 -18.57 -6.02 0.50
CA HIS A 195 -19.98 -6.02 0.08
C HIS A 195 -20.25 -5.27 -1.23
N VAL A 196 -19.37 -4.35 -1.62
CA VAL A 196 -19.57 -3.50 -2.80
C VAL A 196 -18.67 -3.95 -3.95
N LEU A 197 -17.36 -4.03 -3.72
CA LEU A 197 -16.39 -4.44 -4.75
C LEU A 197 -16.76 -5.76 -5.43
N PRO A 198 -17.13 -6.84 -4.73
CA PRO A 198 -17.44 -8.12 -5.38
C PRO A 198 -18.65 -8.01 -6.30
N LYS A 199 -19.68 -7.26 -5.89
CA LYS A 199 -20.87 -7.03 -6.71
C LYS A 199 -20.56 -6.21 -7.96
N LEU A 200 -19.68 -5.21 -7.86
CA LEU A 200 -19.23 -4.45 -9.04
C LEU A 200 -18.46 -5.32 -10.03
N LYS A 201 -17.60 -6.21 -9.54
CA LYS A 201 -16.86 -7.18 -10.37
C LYS A 201 -17.80 -8.24 -10.98
N GLU A 202 -18.84 -8.66 -10.27
CA GLU A 202 -19.86 -9.57 -10.77
C GLU A 202 -20.69 -8.95 -11.90
N LEU A 203 -21.07 -7.67 -11.75
CA LEU A 203 -21.81 -6.93 -12.77
C LEU A 203 -21.03 -6.80 -14.08
N HIS A 204 -19.71 -6.58 -13.99
CA HIS A 204 -18.85 -6.48 -15.16
C HIS A 204 -17.44 -7.01 -14.86
N PRO A 205 -16.99 -8.11 -15.46
CA PRO A 205 -15.67 -8.70 -15.16
C PRO A 205 -14.48 -7.74 -15.38
N GLN A 206 -14.60 -6.80 -16.32
CA GLN A 206 -13.59 -5.78 -16.60
C GLN A 206 -13.82 -4.47 -15.83
N PHE A 207 -14.65 -4.46 -14.78
CA PHE A 207 -15.00 -3.25 -14.04
C PHE A 207 -13.76 -2.47 -13.57
N LEU A 208 -12.76 -3.18 -13.05
CA LEU A 208 -11.52 -2.56 -12.54
C LEU A 208 -10.69 -1.92 -13.66
N GLU A 209 -10.72 -2.48 -14.88
CA GLU A 209 -10.05 -1.91 -16.05
C GLU A 209 -10.78 -0.66 -16.55
N ASN A 210 -12.11 -0.72 -16.64
CA ASN A 210 -12.95 0.43 -17.00
C ASN A 210 -12.82 1.58 -15.99
N PHE A 211 -12.70 1.24 -14.71
CA PHE A 211 -12.41 2.21 -13.65
C PHE A 211 -11.08 2.93 -13.88
N LYS A 212 -10.00 2.21 -14.17
CA LYS A 212 -8.69 2.80 -14.49
C LYS A 212 -8.77 3.75 -15.69
N ASN A 213 -9.43 3.33 -16.77
CA ASN A 213 -9.65 4.19 -17.95
C ASN A 213 -10.39 5.48 -17.58
N THR A 214 -11.39 5.38 -16.69
CA THR A 214 -12.14 6.54 -16.20
C THR A 214 -11.25 7.49 -15.39
N GLN A 215 -10.37 6.97 -14.54
CA GLN A 215 -9.39 7.80 -13.83
C GLN A 215 -8.40 8.48 -14.77
N ASP A 216 -7.95 7.80 -15.82
CA ASP A 216 -7.05 8.39 -16.81
C ASP A 216 -7.73 9.56 -17.55
N PHE A 217 -8.99 9.42 -17.95
CA PHE A 217 -9.75 10.52 -18.55
C PHE A 217 -9.96 11.69 -17.58
N MET A 218 -10.22 11.41 -16.30
CA MET A 218 -10.33 12.46 -15.28
C MET A 218 -8.98 13.16 -15.04
N ASN A 219 -7.87 12.42 -15.02
CA ASN A 219 -6.53 12.99 -14.90
C ASN A 219 -6.20 13.90 -16.08
N GLN A 220 -6.47 13.47 -17.31
CA GLN A 220 -6.31 14.29 -18.52
C GLN A 220 -7.13 15.58 -18.44
N SER A 221 -8.37 15.49 -17.94
CA SER A 221 -9.24 16.66 -17.73
C SER A 221 -8.63 17.64 -16.74
N VAL A 222 -8.08 17.17 -15.62
CA VAL A 222 -7.43 18.03 -14.61
C VAL A 222 -6.15 18.66 -15.16
N ILE A 223 -5.36 17.93 -15.94
CA ILE A 223 -4.14 18.46 -16.56
C ILE A 223 -4.50 19.58 -17.54
N PHE A 224 -5.51 19.37 -18.39
CA PHE A 224 -6.00 20.39 -19.32
C PHE A 224 -6.41 21.68 -18.58
N TRP A 225 -7.16 21.55 -17.48
CA TRP A 225 -7.57 22.71 -16.68
C TRP A 225 -6.42 23.45 -16.00
N LYS A 226 -5.33 22.77 -15.64
CA LYS A 226 -4.15 23.39 -15.01
C LYS A 226 -3.25 24.13 -16.00
N ASN A 227 -3.33 23.77 -17.28
CA ASN A 227 -2.50 24.33 -18.34
C ASN A 227 -3.17 25.50 -19.09
N LYS A 228 -4.36 25.92 -18.64
CA LYS A 228 -5.01 27.17 -19.03
C LYS A 228 -4.70 28.27 -18.02
#